data_AF-A0A822DLM7-F1
#
_entry.id   AF-A0A822DLM7-F1
#
_cell.length_a   1.000
_cell.length_b   1.000
_cell.length_c   1.000
_cell.angle_alpha   90.00
_cell.angle_beta   90.00
_cell.angle_gamma   90.00
#
_symmetry.space_group_name_H-M   'P 1'
#
loop_
_entity.id
_entity.type
_entity.pdbx_description
1 polymer ?
#
loop_
_entity_poly.entity_id
_entity_poly.type
_entity_poly.pdbx_seq_one_letter_code
_entity_poly.pdbx_strand_id
1 'polypeptide(L)'
;TQVFYNCTLPRFGSMCQYEMTYYHRNHSSLVEIIHDYYRTYEYNSTKFTCYTHLPCNRGPFPACLDCSEIFNGQDDCLNDEFDEEHC
;
A
#
# COMPACT_ATOMS: atom_id res chain seq x y z
N THR A 1 -1.78 -13.72 -21.32
CA THR A 1 -1.21 -14.61 -20.29
C THR A 1 -0.30 -13.78 -19.42
N GLN A 2 -0.57 -13.65 -18.12
CA GLN A 2 0.37 -12.97 -17.21
C GLN A 2 1.49 -13.93 -16.84
N VAL A 3 2.73 -13.46 -16.94
CA VAL A 3 3.93 -14.21 -16.54
C VAL A 3 4.21 -13.90 -15.08
N PHE A 4 4.36 -14.93 -14.27
CA PHE A 4 4.74 -14.82 -12.86
C PHE A 4 6.09 -15.50 -12.67
N TYR A 5 7.07 -14.77 -12.15
CA TYR A 5 8.39 -15.30 -11.83
C TYR A 5 8.41 -15.86 -10.40
N ASN A 6 9.14 -16.96 -10.19
CA ASN A 6 9.46 -17.46 -8.86
C ASN A 6 10.56 -16.58 -8.25
N CYS A 7 10.15 -15.54 -7.54
CA CYS A 7 11.07 -14.60 -6.90
C CYS A 7 11.73 -15.21 -5.68
N THR A 8 13.02 -14.91 -5.48
CA THR A 8 13.69 -15.16 -4.20
C THR A 8 13.39 -13.99 -3.27
N LEU A 9 12.93 -14.28 -2.05
CA LEU A 9 12.75 -13.26 -1.02
C LEU A 9 14.05 -12.46 -0.81
N PRO A 10 13.97 -11.13 -0.68
CA PRO A 10 12.77 -10.33 -0.41
C PRO A 10 12.03 -9.75 -1.64
N ARG A 11 12.32 -10.23 -2.85
CA ARG A 11 11.69 -9.68 -4.07
C ARG A 11 10.27 -10.19 -4.26
N PHE A 12 9.39 -9.31 -4.77
CA PHE A 12 7.99 -9.59 -5.04
C PHE A 12 7.49 -8.84 -6.28
N GLY A 13 6.25 -9.16 -6.70
CA GLY A 13 5.66 -8.69 -7.95
C GLY A 13 5.76 -9.72 -9.07
N SER A 14 4.98 -9.54 -10.13
CA SER A 14 4.92 -10.47 -11.27
C SER A 14 6.28 -10.75 -11.92
N MET A 15 7.17 -9.76 -11.91
CA MET A 15 8.51 -9.79 -12.50
C MET A 15 9.61 -9.63 -11.45
N CYS A 16 9.31 -9.83 -10.16
CA CYS A 16 10.24 -9.56 -9.06
C CYS A 16 10.75 -8.10 -9.02
N GLN A 17 9.95 -7.17 -9.50
CA GLN A 17 10.33 -5.78 -9.71
C GLN A 17 10.38 -4.95 -8.43
N TYR A 18 9.80 -5.45 -7.33
CA TYR A 18 9.79 -4.78 -6.04
C TYR A 18 10.64 -5.58 -5.04
N GLU A 19 11.30 -4.86 -4.13
CA GLU A 19 12.17 -5.46 -3.11
C GLU A 19 11.99 -4.68 -1.80
N MET A 20 11.86 -5.40 -0.68
CA MET A 20 11.90 -4.76 0.64
C MET A 20 13.33 -4.40 0.98
N THR A 21 13.59 -3.10 1.13
CA THR A 21 14.90 -2.58 1.56
C THR A 21 15.27 -3.02 2.97
N TYR A 22 14.27 -3.31 3.81
CA TYR A 22 14.43 -3.90 5.13
C TYR A 22 13.71 -5.25 5.19
N TYR A 23 14.48 -6.33 5.11
CA TYR A 23 13.98 -7.70 5.23
C TYR A 23 14.86 -8.52 6.15
N HIS A 24 14.29 -8.95 7.26
CA HIS A 24 14.93 -9.90 8.16
C HIS A 24 14.27 -11.27 8.01
N ARG A 25 15.08 -12.26 7.60
CA ARG A 25 14.68 -13.68 7.46
C ARG A 25 14.14 -14.31 8.74
N ASN A 26 14.34 -13.67 9.89
CA ASN A 26 13.87 -14.15 11.18
C ASN A 26 12.37 -13.87 11.43
N HIS A 27 11.74 -13.02 10.64
CA HIS A 27 10.31 -12.77 10.74
C HIS A 27 9.52 -13.79 9.92
N SER A 28 8.43 -14.27 10.50
CA SER A 28 7.57 -15.32 9.95
C SER A 28 6.50 -14.78 9.00
N SER A 29 6.22 -13.47 9.04
CA SER A 29 5.21 -12.82 8.20
C SER A 29 5.61 -11.41 7.75
N LEU A 30 4.95 -10.94 6.69
CA LEU A 30 5.07 -9.55 6.23
C LEU A 30 4.71 -8.54 7.32
N VAL A 31 3.66 -8.84 8.09
CA VAL A 31 3.17 -7.97 9.17
C VAL A 31 4.24 -7.77 10.23
N GLU A 32 4.94 -8.83 10.63
CA GLU A 32 6.05 -8.74 11.59
C GLU A 32 7.21 -7.90 11.07
N ILE A 33 7.56 -8.04 9.78
CA ILE A 33 8.62 -7.24 9.13
C ILE A 33 8.26 -5.75 9.15
N ILE A 34 7.00 -5.42 8.82
CA ILE A 34 6.49 -4.05 8.82
C ILE A 34 6.52 -3.47 10.23
N HIS A 35 6.04 -4.22 11.23
CA HIS A 35 6.08 -3.78 12.63
C HIS A 35 7.51 -3.53 13.13
N ASP A 36 8.45 -4.44 12.84
CA ASP A 36 9.84 -4.28 13.28
C ASP A 36 10.53 -3.10 12.59
N TYR A 37 10.22 -2.86 11.31
CA TYR A 37 10.69 -1.68 10.59
C TYR A 37 10.25 -0.38 11.28
N TYR A 38 8.96 -0.23 11.55
CA TYR A 38 8.41 0.98 12.21
C TYR A 38 8.81 1.11 13.68
N ARG A 39 9.20 0.02 14.34
CA ARG A 39 9.77 0.05 15.69
C ARG A 39 11.22 0.51 15.69
N THR A 40 12.01 0.08 14.71
CA THR A 40 13.46 0.32 14.64
C THR A 40 13.78 1.68 14.02
N TYR A 41 13.02 2.10 13.01
CA TYR A 41 13.19 3.38 12.35
C TYR A 41 12.07 4.31 12.77
N GLU A 42 12.44 5.45 13.35
CA GLU A 42 11.49 6.51 13.72
C GLU A 42 10.83 7.04 12.44
N TYR A 43 9.62 6.54 12.16
CA TYR A 43 8.84 6.98 11.02
C TYR A 43 8.11 8.27 11.37
N ASN A 44 8.64 9.37 10.86
CA ASN A 44 7.89 10.62 10.81
C ASN A 44 6.80 10.48 9.76
N SER A 45 5.59 10.12 10.22
CA SER A 45 4.41 10.06 9.37
C SER A 45 4.27 11.35 8.58
N THR A 46 4.44 11.25 7.25
CA THR A 46 4.00 12.31 6.35
C THR A 46 2.48 12.34 6.44
N LYS A 47 1.94 13.43 6.98
CA LYS A 47 0.49 13.61 7.23
C LYS A 47 -0.41 13.50 5.99
N PHE A 48 0.17 13.35 4.81
CA PHE A 48 -0.54 13.32 3.55
C PHE A 48 0.07 12.22 2.68
N THR A 49 -0.55 11.05 2.65
CA THR A 49 -0.35 10.12 1.55
C THR A 49 -1.37 10.44 0.46
N CYS A 50 -1.00 10.23 -0.80
CA CYS A 50 -1.87 10.51 -1.93
C CYS A 50 -1.89 9.29 -2.84
N TYR A 51 -2.98 8.54 -2.76
CA TYR A 51 -3.15 7.34 -3.55
C TYR A 51 -3.69 7.69 -4.94
N THR A 52 -2.87 7.45 -5.97
CA THR A 52 -3.16 7.88 -7.36
C THR A 52 -3.54 6.73 -8.28
N HIS A 53 -3.48 5.50 -7.80
CA HIS A 53 -3.75 4.30 -8.61
C HIS A 53 -5.23 3.87 -8.60
N LEU A 54 -6.05 4.46 -7.73
CA LEU A 54 -7.48 4.22 -7.66
C LEU A 54 -8.21 5.26 -8.52
N PRO A 55 -9.22 4.88 -9.33
CA PRO A 55 -10.02 5.81 -10.12
C PRO A 55 -11.04 6.61 -9.28
N CYS A 56 -10.60 7.12 -8.13
CA CYS A 56 -11.41 7.86 -7.18
C CYS A 56 -11.32 9.39 -7.43
N ASN A 57 -12.47 10.04 -7.48
CA ASN A 57 -12.60 11.49 -7.51
C ASN A 57 -12.93 12.02 -6.10
N ARG A 58 -11.90 12.32 -5.33
CA ARG A 58 -12.04 12.85 -3.96
C ARG A 58 -12.64 14.28 -3.91
N GLY A 59 -12.53 15.04 -5.00
CA GLY A 59 -12.96 16.43 -5.06
C GLY A 59 -12.00 17.34 -5.84
N PRO A 60 -12.21 18.67 -5.79
CA PRO A 60 -11.36 19.62 -6.51
C PRO A 60 -9.93 19.61 -5.96
N PHE A 61 -8.95 19.80 -6.84
CA PHE A 61 -7.55 19.93 -6.46
C PHE A 61 -7.35 21.02 -5.38
N PRO A 62 -6.58 20.77 -4.31
CA PRO A 62 -5.60 19.70 -4.14
C PRO A 62 -6.09 18.43 -3.39
N ALA A 63 -7.40 18.11 -3.43
CA ALA A 63 -7.90 16.91 -2.76
C ALA A 63 -7.27 15.62 -3.33
N CYS A 64 -6.81 14.75 -2.42
CA CYS A 64 -6.33 13.42 -2.76
C CYS A 64 -6.78 12.43 -1.69
N LEU A 65 -7.02 11.19 -2.09
CA LEU A 65 -7.38 10.09 -1.21
C LEU A 65 -6.15 9.64 -0.43
N ASP A 66 -6.24 9.64 0.90
CA ASP A 66 -5.22 9.07 1.76
C ASP A 66 -5.30 7.54 1.75
N CYS A 67 -4.17 6.84 1.86
CA CYS A 67 -4.17 5.38 1.89
C CYS A 67 -4.98 4.79 3.05
N SER A 68 -5.16 5.54 4.15
CA SER A 68 -6.01 5.12 5.28
C SER A 68 -7.51 5.27 5.01
N GLU A 69 -7.87 5.96 3.94
CA GLU A 69 -9.26 6.13 3.48
C GLU A 69 -9.72 5.00 2.54
N ILE A 70 -8.83 4.09 2.12
CA ILE A 70 -9.18 2.98 1.23
C ILE A 70 -9.56 1.77 2.08
N PHE A 71 -10.70 1.14 1.78
CA PHE A 71 -11.20 -0.06 2.46
C PHE A 71 -11.47 0.15 3.96
N ASN A 72 -11.92 1.35 4.32
CA ASN A 72 -12.21 1.75 5.69
C ASN A 72 -13.71 1.64 6.04
N GLY A 73 -14.57 1.28 5.08
CA GLY A 73 -16.01 1.19 5.21
C GLY A 73 -16.76 2.52 5.09
N GLN A 74 -16.10 3.58 4.65
CA GLN A 74 -16.66 4.90 4.39
C GLN A 74 -16.41 5.27 2.92
N ASP A 75 -17.46 5.71 2.23
CA ASP A 75 -17.34 6.24 0.87
C ASP A 75 -16.72 7.65 0.88
N ASP A 76 -15.45 7.73 0.48
CA ASP A 76 -14.70 8.97 0.34
C ASP A 76 -14.64 9.45 -1.13
N CYS A 77 -15.17 8.69 -2.09
CA CYS A 77 -15.11 8.99 -3.53
C CYS A 77 -16.43 9.59 -4.08
N LEU A 78 -16.36 10.74 -4.76
CA LEU A 78 -17.55 11.42 -5.29
C LEU A 78 -18.14 10.75 -6.54
N ASN A 79 -17.45 9.77 -7.12
CA ASN A 79 -17.75 9.19 -8.43
C ASN A 79 -18.00 7.69 -8.34
N ASP A 80 -18.66 7.22 -7.28
CA ASP A 80 -18.89 5.82 -6.87
C ASP A 80 -17.93 5.37 -5.76
N GLU A 81 -18.33 4.35 -4.99
CA GLU A 81 -17.65 3.75 -3.81
C GLU A 81 -16.37 2.96 -4.20
N PHE A 82 -15.55 3.50 -5.11
CA PHE A 82 -14.37 2.84 -5.67
C PHE A 82 -13.31 2.51 -4.62
N ASP A 83 -13.22 3.32 -3.57
CA ASP A 83 -12.36 3.12 -2.40
C ASP A 83 -12.81 1.94 -1.54
N GLU A 84 -14.05 1.50 -1.69
CA GLU A 84 -14.63 0.37 -0.97
C GLU A 84 -14.95 -0.83 -1.89
N GLU A 85 -14.64 -0.72 -3.19
CA GLU A 85 -14.92 -1.77 -4.17
C GLU A 85 -13.92 -2.93 -4.07
N HIS A 86 -14.42 -4.17 -3.93
CA HIS A 86 -13.63 -5.41 -3.85
C HIS A 86 -12.73 -5.55 -2.60
N CYS A 87 -13.23 -5.01 -1.49
CA CYS A 87 -12.73 -5.20 -0.13
C CYS A 87 -12.76 -6.68 0.32
#